data_AF-A0A965T418-F1
#
_entry.id   AF-A0A965T418-F1
#
_cell.length_a   1.000
_cell.length_b   1.000
_cell.length_c   1.000
_cell.angle_alpha   90.00
_cell.angle_beta   90.00
_cell.angle_gamma   90.00
#
_symmetry.space_group_name_H-M   'P 1'
#
loop_
_entity.id
_entity.type
_entity.pdbx_description
1 polymer ?
#
loop_
_entity_poly.entity_id
_entity_poly.type
_entity_poly.pdbx_seq_one_letter_code
_entity_poly.pdbx_strand_id
1 'polypeptide(L)'
;MKKVQSLIIIFSLLFNSGCITTEMWQKKEYYEDTIKQYLISEDGNKVIFLGKKYHYIFDDNSGIIRQLLNWNSKQKLVMNIYDFKAVSENDVKLSVWISSSFKKEPSSKSLENLI
;
A
#
# COMPACT_ATOMS: atom_id res chain seq x y z
N MET A 1 32.75 16.73 -24.53
CA MET A 1 31.61 17.23 -23.71
C MET A 1 30.56 16.15 -23.42
N LYS A 2 30.15 15.31 -24.38
CA LYS A 2 29.15 14.23 -24.19
C LYS A 2 29.48 13.23 -23.06
N LYS A 3 30.77 12.86 -22.91
CA LYS A 3 31.24 11.93 -21.85
C LYS A 3 31.09 12.52 -20.44
N VAL A 4 31.27 13.83 -20.29
CA VAL A 4 31.13 14.54 -19.00
C VAL A 4 29.65 14.72 -18.64
N GLN A 5 28.79 15.06 -19.61
CA GLN A 5 27.34 15.09 -19.42
C GLN A 5 26.76 13.72 -19.02
N SER A 6 27.23 12.64 -19.65
CA SER A 6 26.80 11.28 -19.32
C SER A 6 27.18 10.87 -17.88
N LEU A 7 28.34 11.33 -17.39
CA LEU A 7 28.80 11.09 -16.01
C LEU A 7 27.95 11.84 -14.97
N ILE A 8 27.52 13.06 -15.30
CA ILE A 8 26.64 13.85 -14.43
C ILE A 8 25.27 13.19 -14.30
N ILE A 9 24.69 12.68 -15.40
CA ILE A 9 23.38 11.99 -15.38
C ILE A 9 23.44 10.71 -14.54
N ILE A 10 24.49 9.91 -14.70
CA ILE A 10 24.69 8.69 -13.89
C ILE A 10 24.86 9.04 -12.41
N PHE A 11 25.60 10.10 -12.10
CA PHE A 11 25.78 10.57 -10.73
C PHE A 11 24.44 11.03 -10.12
N SER A 12 23.62 11.79 -10.84
CA SER A 12 22.30 12.24 -10.36
C SER A 12 21.30 11.10 -10.11
N LEU A 13 21.42 9.98 -10.83
CA LEU A 13 20.59 8.79 -10.60
C LEU A 13 20.98 8.03 -9.32
N LEU A 14 22.24 8.14 -8.88
CA LEU A 14 22.74 7.52 -7.64
C LEU A 14 22.29 8.26 -6.37
N PHE A 15 21.94 9.55 -6.44
CA PHE A 15 21.40 10.31 -5.30
C PHE A 15 19.89 10.12 -5.08
N ASN A 16 19.20 9.38 -5.96
CA ASN A 16 17.80 9.00 -5.77
C ASN A 16 17.63 7.65 -5.06
N SER A 17 18.70 7.10 -4.45
CA SER A 17 18.52 6.06 -3.43
C SER A 17 17.81 6.72 -2.24
N GLY A 18 16.49 6.57 -2.20
CA GLY A 18 15.61 7.21 -1.23
C GLY A 18 16.22 7.21 0.15
N CYS A 19 16.42 8.39 0.70
CA CYS A 19 16.87 8.58 2.07
C CYS A 19 15.77 7.96 2.96
N ILE A 20 15.93 6.68 3.30
CA ILE A 20 15.03 5.93 4.16
C ILE A 20 14.97 6.71 5.46
N THR A 21 13.76 7.11 5.80
CA THR A 21 13.44 8.07 6.84
C THR A 21 13.96 7.59 8.20
N THR A 22 15.13 8.06 8.61
CA THR A 22 15.76 7.74 9.90
C THR A 22 14.81 7.99 11.08
N GLU A 23 13.90 8.96 10.92
CA GLU A 23 12.89 9.29 11.92
C GLU A 23 11.85 8.16 12.15
N MET A 24 11.55 7.34 11.13
CA MET A 24 10.65 6.20 11.25
C MET A 24 11.23 5.12 12.17
N TRP A 25 12.55 4.93 12.16
CA TRP A 25 13.23 3.90 12.95
C TRP A 25 13.55 4.33 14.38
N GLN A 26 13.66 5.64 14.63
CA GLN A 26 14.03 6.19 15.93
C GLN A 26 12.83 6.36 16.89
N LYS A 27 11.62 6.61 16.37
CA LYS A 27 10.41 6.78 17.18
C LYS A 27 9.60 5.48 17.20
N LYS A 28 10.02 4.56 18.09
CA LYS A 28 9.65 3.14 18.11
C LYS A 28 8.21 2.76 18.48
N GLU A 29 7.32 3.69 18.82
CA GLU A 29 6.03 3.26 19.39
C GLU A 29 4.87 3.34 18.41
N TYR A 30 4.55 4.48 17.82
CA TYR A 30 3.44 4.56 16.84
C TYR A 30 3.66 5.68 15.83
N TYR A 31 3.35 5.41 14.57
CA TYR A 31 3.44 6.37 13.49
C TYR A 31 2.10 6.48 12.75
N GLU A 32 1.53 7.69 12.74
CA GLU A 32 0.29 7.99 12.01
C GLU A 32 0.58 8.74 10.70
N ASP A 33 0.09 8.18 9.58
CA ASP A 33 0.01 8.86 8.29
C ASP A 33 -1.38 8.71 7.68
N THR A 34 -1.78 9.72 6.92
CA THR A 34 -3.04 9.73 6.16
C THR A 34 -2.76 9.40 4.70
N ILE A 35 -3.22 8.24 4.25
CA ILE A 35 -3.14 7.85 2.84
C ILE A 35 -4.15 8.67 2.02
N LYS A 36 -3.67 9.30 0.94
CA LYS A 36 -4.48 10.14 0.04
C LYS A 36 -4.87 9.44 -1.23
N GLN A 37 -3.97 8.64 -1.78
CA GLN A 37 -4.17 7.92 -3.02
C GLN A 37 -3.32 6.65 -3.03
N TYR A 38 -3.68 5.75 -3.94
CA TYR A 38 -2.85 4.61 -4.28
C TYR A 38 -2.66 4.53 -5.79
N LEU A 39 -1.57 3.90 -6.21
CA LEU A 39 -1.23 3.61 -7.61
C LEU A 39 -0.85 2.14 -7.69
N ILE A 40 -1.11 1.52 -8.83
CA ILE A 40 -0.75 0.13 -9.12
C ILE A 40 0.16 0.17 -10.35
N SER A 41 1.29 -0.54 -10.29
CA SER A 41 2.20 -0.64 -11.43
C SER A 41 1.51 -1.30 -12.62
N GLU A 42 2.01 -1.05 -13.82
CA GLU A 42 1.44 -1.59 -15.06
C GLU A 42 1.41 -3.12 -15.08
N ASP A 43 2.47 -3.75 -14.58
CA ASP A 43 2.56 -5.21 -14.40
C ASP A 43 1.76 -5.72 -13.19
N GLY A 44 1.25 -4.83 -12.34
CA GLY A 44 0.44 -5.13 -11.17
C GLY A 44 1.19 -5.77 -10.00
N ASN A 45 2.53 -5.86 -10.04
CA ASN A 45 3.32 -6.45 -8.97
C ASN A 45 3.68 -5.47 -7.84
N LYS A 46 3.38 -4.18 -8.00
CA LYS A 46 3.63 -3.15 -7.00
C LYS A 46 2.39 -2.30 -6.75
N VAL A 47 2.19 -2.00 -5.48
CA VAL A 47 1.18 -1.04 -5.03
C VAL A 47 1.88 0.08 -4.29
N ILE A 48 1.64 1.31 -4.72
CA ILE A 48 2.20 2.52 -4.13
C ILE A 48 1.09 3.22 -3.37
N PHE A 49 1.27 3.46 -2.06
CA PHE A 49 0.40 4.33 -1.28
C PHE A 49 1.07 5.68 -1.08
N LEU A 50 0.40 6.75 -1.47
CA LEU A 50 0.88 8.11 -1.26
C LEU A 50 0.21 8.66 0.00
N GLY A 51 0.96 8.63 1.10
CA GLY A 51 0.63 9.30 2.35
C GLY A 51 0.89 10.80 2.27
N LYS A 52 0.44 11.53 3.29
CA LYS A 52 0.74 12.96 3.42
C LYS A 52 2.21 13.19 3.75
N LYS A 53 2.81 12.25 4.47
CA LYS A 53 4.18 12.38 4.99
C LYS A 53 5.14 11.49 4.19
N TYR A 54 4.73 10.27 3.85
CA TYR A 54 5.59 9.31 3.14
C TYR A 54 4.90 8.63 1.96
N HIS A 55 5.72 8.08 1.08
CA HIS A 55 5.29 7.20 0.00
C HIS A 55 5.72 5.77 0.33
N TYR A 56 4.76 4.84 0.30
CA TYR A 56 4.99 3.44 0.61
C TYR A 56 4.90 2.63 -0.66
N ILE A 57 5.89 1.77 -0.90
CA ILE A 57 5.94 0.89 -2.06
C ILE A 57 5.94 -0.54 -1.53
N PHE A 58 4.89 -1.29 -1.87
CA PHE A 58 4.76 -2.70 -1.49
C PHE A 58 4.84 -3.58 -2.73
N ASP A 59 5.56 -4.69 -2.59
CA ASP A 59 5.50 -5.78 -3.56
C ASP A 59 4.21 -6.58 -3.32
N ASP A 60 3.33 -6.59 -4.31
CA ASP A 60 2.07 -7.36 -4.32
C ASP A 60 2.12 -8.47 -5.37
N ASN A 61 3.16 -9.31 -5.31
CA ASN A 61 3.34 -10.43 -6.23
C ASN A 61 2.14 -11.42 -6.21
N SER A 62 1.37 -11.44 -5.12
CA SER A 62 0.14 -12.24 -4.99
C SER A 62 -1.09 -11.60 -5.63
N GLY A 63 -1.06 -10.29 -5.87
CA GLY A 63 -2.20 -9.50 -6.34
C GLY A 63 -3.31 -9.26 -5.30
N ILE A 64 -3.13 -9.67 -4.05
CA ILE A 64 -4.15 -9.59 -2.98
C ILE A 64 -4.44 -8.12 -2.64
N ILE A 65 -3.41 -7.28 -2.53
CA ILE A 65 -3.58 -5.86 -2.19
C ILE A 65 -4.37 -5.16 -3.30
N ARG A 66 -4.01 -5.40 -4.57
CA ARG A 66 -4.74 -4.89 -5.73
C ARG A 66 -6.20 -5.34 -5.72
N GLN A 67 -6.47 -6.62 -5.46
CA GLN A 67 -7.84 -7.14 -5.42
C GLN A 67 -8.67 -6.45 -4.32
N LEU A 68 -8.08 -6.26 -3.14
CA LEU A 68 -8.73 -5.58 -2.03
C LEU A 68 -9.07 -4.12 -2.36
N LEU A 69 -8.13 -3.38 -2.98
CA LEU A 69 -8.31 -1.96 -3.33
C LEU A 69 -9.31 -1.74 -4.47
N ASN A 70 -9.39 -2.68 -5.40
CA ASN A 70 -10.33 -2.65 -6.53
C ASN A 70 -11.70 -3.25 -6.20
N TRP A 71 -11.94 -3.62 -4.94
CA TRP A 71 -13.22 -4.21 -4.57
C TRP A 71 -14.36 -3.19 -4.72
N ASN A 72 -15.19 -3.40 -5.76
CA ASN A 72 -16.26 -2.48 -6.18
C ASN A 72 -17.29 -2.15 -5.09
N SER A 73 -17.44 -3.02 -4.11
CA SER A 73 -18.22 -2.75 -2.92
C SER A 73 -17.40 -1.84 -2.00
N LYS A 74 -17.34 -0.54 -2.33
CA LYS A 74 -16.62 0.53 -1.62
C LYS A 74 -17.15 0.68 -0.20
N GLN A 75 -16.78 -0.25 0.66
CA GLN A 75 -17.18 -0.30 2.05
C GLN A 75 -15.98 -0.02 2.93
N LYS A 76 -16.25 0.51 4.11
CA LYS A 76 -15.21 0.75 5.11
C LYS A 76 -14.60 -0.60 5.48
N LEU A 77 -13.34 -0.80 5.10
CA LEU A 77 -12.53 -1.90 5.58
C LEU A 77 -11.95 -1.52 6.93
N VAL A 78 -12.13 -2.38 7.91
CA VAL A 78 -11.50 -2.28 9.23
C VAL A 78 -10.47 -3.39 9.31
N MET A 79 -9.22 -3.01 9.49
CA MET A 79 -8.12 -3.95 9.68
C MET A 79 -7.76 -3.97 11.16
N ASN A 80 -7.87 -5.13 11.78
CA ASN A 80 -7.35 -5.37 13.12
C ASN A 80 -6.04 -6.15 12.97
N ILE A 81 -4.96 -5.57 13.48
CA ILE A 81 -3.61 -6.12 13.41
C ILE A 81 -3.31 -6.79 14.75
N TYR A 82 -2.81 -8.02 14.69
CA TYR A 82 -2.38 -8.84 15.82
C TYR A 82 -0.98 -9.36 15.56
N ASP A 83 -0.27 -9.75 16.62
CA ASP A 83 1.04 -10.42 16.54
C ASP A 83 2.11 -9.69 15.69
N PHE A 84 2.08 -8.36 15.66
CA PHE A 84 3.07 -7.57 14.95
C PHE A 84 4.47 -7.76 15.54
N LYS A 85 5.41 -8.25 14.73
CA LYS A 85 6.81 -8.48 15.11
C LYS A 85 7.75 -8.09 13.97
N ALA A 86 8.74 -7.26 14.26
CA ALA A 86 9.89 -7.07 13.39
C ALA A 86 10.78 -8.32 13.47
N VAL A 87 11.04 -8.97 12.33
CA VAL A 87 11.82 -10.22 12.24
C VAL A 87 13.27 -9.95 11.85
N SER A 88 13.49 -8.98 10.97
CA SER A 88 14.82 -8.60 10.47
C SER A 88 14.82 -7.13 10.01
N GLU A 89 15.94 -6.63 9.49
CA GLU A 89 15.97 -5.35 8.78
C GLU A 89 15.05 -5.41 7.55
N ASN A 90 13.95 -4.66 7.60
CA ASN A 90 12.88 -4.58 6.59
C ASN A 90 11.87 -5.74 6.54
N ASP A 91 11.99 -6.75 7.40
CA ASP A 91 10.97 -7.80 7.51
C ASP A 91 10.08 -7.61 8.73
N VAL A 92 8.77 -7.56 8.48
CA VAL A 92 7.74 -7.55 9.51
C VAL A 92 6.80 -8.73 9.28
N LYS A 93 6.50 -9.46 10.35
CA LYS A 93 5.40 -10.42 10.39
C LYS A 93 4.26 -9.86 11.22
N LEU A 94 3.05 -10.01 10.73
CA LEU A 94 1.83 -9.61 11.42
C LEU A 94 0.68 -10.53 11.00
N SER A 95 -0.28 -10.71 11.89
CA SER A 95 -1.55 -11.37 11.64
C SER A 95 -2.61 -10.29 11.45
N VAL A 96 -3.44 -10.38 10.40
CA VAL A 96 -4.49 -9.38 10.14
C VAL A 96 -5.86 -10.04 10.02
N TRP A 97 -6.84 -9.43 10.69
CA TRP A 97 -8.24 -9.67 10.45
C TRP A 97 -8.84 -8.45 9.77
N ILE A 98 -9.27 -8.63 8.53
CA ILE A 98 -9.96 -7.59 7.76
C ILE A 98 -11.46 -7.86 7.85
N SER A 99 -12.21 -6.91 8.40
CA SER A 99 -13.67 -6.95 8.42
C SER A 99 -14.24 -5.80 7.61
N SER A 100 -15.47 -5.98 7.13
CA SER A 100 -16.23 -4.93 6.48
C SER A 100 -17.65 -4.93 7.01
N SER A 101 -18.24 -3.75 7.19
CA SER A 101 -19.61 -3.61 7.64
C SER A 101 -20.56 -3.64 6.44
N PHE A 102 -20.92 -4.85 6.00
CA PHE A 102 -21.90 -5.04 4.92
C PHE A 102 -23.29 -4.61 5.36
N LYS A 103 -23.89 -3.63 4.67
CA LYS A 103 -25.34 -3.67 4.45
C LYS A 103 -25.56 -4.66 3.31
N LYS A 104 -26.21 -5.79 3.61
CA LYS A 104 -26.61 -6.77 2.60
C LYS A 104 -27.49 -6.05 1.57
N GLU A 105 -26.97 -5.86 0.36
CA GLU A 105 -27.80 -5.41 -0.75
C GLU A 105 -28.89 -6.47 -0.98
N PRO A 106 -30.17 -6.09 -1.09
CA PRO A 106 -31.21 -7.06 -1.37
C PRO A 106 -30.87 -7.73 -2.70
N SER A 107 -30.76 -9.06 -2.69
CA SER A 107 -30.44 -9.83 -3.89
C SER A 107 -31.46 -9.50 -4.98
N SER A 108 -30.99 -9.13 -6.16
CA SER A 108 -31.84 -8.83 -7.33
C SER A 108 -32.83 -9.94 -7.68
N LYS A 109 -32.58 -11.19 -7.24
CA LYS A 109 -33.53 -12.31 -7.30
C LYS A 109 -34.87 -12.08 -6.57
N SER A 110 -34.98 -11.08 -5.70
CA SER A 110 -36.24 -10.76 -5.00
C SER A 110 -37.13 -9.80 -5.77
N LEU A 111 -36.64 -9.13 -6.83
CA LEU A 111 -37.39 -8.12 -7.59
C LEU A 111 -38.10 -8.71 -8.82
N GLU A 112 -37.71 -9.91 -9.27
CA GLU A 112 -38.40 -10.63 -10.35
C GLU A 112 -39.75 -11.25 -9.92
N ASN A 113 -40.04 -11.28 -8.61
CA ASN A 113 -41.32 -11.78 -8.07
C ASN A 113 -42.29 -10.65 -7.67
N LEU A 114 -42.06 -9.42 -8.15
CA LEU A 114 -42.82 -8.22 -7.78
C LEU A 114 -43.34 -7.41 -8.99
N ILE A 115 -43.32 -8.01 -10.19
CA ILE A 115 -43.98 -7.48 -11.40
C ILE A 115 -44.99 -8.51 -11.89
#